data_AF-A0A1X7FAI8-F1
#
_entry.id   AF-A0A1X7FAI8-F1
#
_cell.length_a   1.000
_cell.length_b   1.000
_cell.length_c   1.000
_cell.angle_alpha   90.00
_cell.angle_beta   90.00
_cell.angle_gamma   90.00
#
_symmetry.space_group_name_H-M   'P 1'
#
loop_
_entity.id
_entity.type
_entity.pdbx_description
1 polymer ?
#
loop_
_entity_poly.entity_id
_entity_poly.type
_entity_poly.pdbx_seq_one_letter_code
_entity_poly.pdbx_strand_id
1 'polypeptide(L)'
;MKWLERFLVRRPRSAECGSVPAWARSRLRNACRSLSEEEANMQRLLHLPVRPSLTLADEELGVLIDAEGRRSIEGDDAGNQ
;
A
#
# COMPACT_ATOMS: atom_id res chain seq x y z
N MET A 1 -19.98 17.37 -18.02
CA MET A 1 -18.71 16.98 -18.68
C MET A 1 -17.64 16.43 -17.71
N LYS A 2 -17.42 16.98 -16.50
CA LYS A 2 -16.36 16.53 -15.55
C LYS A 2 -16.52 15.14 -14.89
N TRP A 3 -17.69 14.49 -14.99
CA TRP A 3 -17.92 13.17 -14.37
C TRP A 3 -17.25 12.05 -15.19
N LEU A 4 -17.33 12.10 -16.53
CA LEU A 4 -16.76 11.06 -17.40
C LEU A 4 -15.24 10.98 -17.30
N GLU A 5 -14.54 12.11 -17.18
CA GLU A 5 -13.09 12.14 -16.96
C GLU A 5 -12.69 11.44 -15.66
N ARG A 6 -13.51 11.54 -14.60
CA ARG A 6 -13.23 10.93 -13.30
C ARG A 6 -13.34 9.40 -13.33
N PHE A 7 -14.10 8.84 -14.26
CA PHE A 7 -14.21 7.39 -14.49
C PHE A 7 -13.11 6.86 -15.42
N LEU A 8 -12.67 7.65 -16.41
CA LEU A 8 -11.68 7.23 -17.40
C LEU A 8 -10.23 7.33 -16.93
N VAL A 9 -9.93 8.15 -15.91
CA VAL A 9 -8.55 8.34 -15.41
C VAL A 9 -8.20 7.35 -14.28
N ARG A 10 -9.16 6.56 -13.78
CA ARG A 10 -8.88 5.44 -12.87
C ARG A 10 -8.33 4.25 -13.67
N ARG A 11 -7.05 4.29 -14.02
CA ARG A 11 -6.33 3.05 -14.35
C ARG A 11 -6.45 2.10 -13.15
N PRO A 12 -6.85 0.84 -13.34
CA PRO A 12 -6.81 -0.16 -12.27
C PRO A 12 -5.35 -0.36 -11.87
N ARG A 13 -4.96 0.26 -10.75
CA ARG A 13 -3.61 0.22 -10.15
C ARG A 13 -3.14 -1.21 -9.79
N SER A 14 -4.08 -2.15 -9.75
CA SER A 14 -3.89 -3.54 -9.33
C SER A 14 -3.17 -4.41 -10.37
N ALA A 15 -3.06 -4.00 -11.63
CA ALA A 15 -2.41 -4.82 -12.66
C ALA A 15 -0.87 -4.87 -12.55
N GLU A 16 -0.26 -3.96 -11.78
CA GLU A 16 1.20 -3.84 -11.63
C GLU A 16 1.69 -4.26 -10.23
N CYS A 17 0.78 -4.58 -9.31
CA CYS A 17 1.12 -4.97 -7.94
C CYS A 17 1.20 -6.50 -7.85
N GLY A 18 2.41 -7.02 -7.59
CA GLY A 18 2.70 -8.44 -7.51
C GLY A 18 2.50 -9.01 -6.11
N SER A 19 2.31 -10.33 -6.01
CA SER A 19 2.25 -11.01 -4.71
C SER A 19 3.63 -11.06 -4.05
N VAL A 20 3.74 -10.58 -2.82
CA VAL A 20 4.99 -10.67 -2.04
C VAL A 20 5.15 -12.09 -1.47
N PRO A 21 6.29 -12.77 -1.74
CA PRO A 21 6.56 -14.10 -1.23
C PRO A 21 6.68 -14.10 0.31
N ALA A 22 6.18 -15.18 0.94
CA ALA A 22 6.04 -15.27 2.40
C ALA A 22 7.35 -14.99 3.17
N TRP A 23 8.48 -15.48 2.64
CA TRP A 23 9.80 -15.29 3.26
C TRP A 23 10.24 -13.81 3.32
N ALA A 24 9.76 -12.98 2.39
CA ALA A 24 10.09 -11.56 2.33
C ALA A 24 9.19 -10.69 3.22
N ARG A 25 8.04 -11.22 3.66
CA ARG A 25 7.04 -10.47 4.43
C ARG A 25 7.59 -9.98 5.76
N SER A 26 8.40 -10.79 6.45
CA SER A 26 9.03 -10.41 7.72
C SER A 26 9.96 -9.20 7.57
N ARG A 27 10.79 -9.18 6.52
CA ARG A 27 11.67 -8.06 6.18
C ARG A 27 10.87 -6.79 5.84
N LEU A 28 9.82 -6.95 5.04
CA LEU A 28 9.04 -5.83 4.50
C LEU A 28 8.06 -5.21 5.49
N ARG A 29 7.73 -5.93 6.56
CA ARG A 29 6.72 -5.53 7.54
C ARG A 29 6.97 -4.15 8.15
N ASN A 30 8.20 -3.89 8.59
CA ASN A 30 8.54 -2.61 9.22
C ASN A 30 8.38 -1.46 8.22
N ALA A 31 8.85 -1.64 6.98
CA ALA A 31 8.71 -0.63 5.93
C ALA A 31 7.24 -0.39 5.57
N CYS A 32 6.42 -1.45 5.48
CA CYS A 32 4.99 -1.33 5.23
C CYS A 32 4.29 -0.55 6.35
N ARG A 33 4.58 -0.90 7.61
CA ARG A 33 4.01 -0.25 8.79
C ARG A 33 4.43 1.22 8.89
N SER A 34 5.70 1.54 8.70
CA SER A 34 6.19 2.92 8.72
C SER A 34 5.50 3.78 7.66
N LEU A 35 5.38 3.27 6.43
CA LEU A 35 4.63 3.98 5.38
C LEU A 35 3.16 4.17 5.75
N SER A 36 2.54 3.16 6.37
CA SER A 36 1.17 3.26 6.85
C SER A 36 0.99 4.33 7.93
N GLU A 37 1.95 4.45 8.86
CA GLU A 37 1.95 5.48 9.89
C GLU A 37 2.20 6.88 9.31
N GLU A 38 3.09 7.02 8.34
CA GLU A 38 3.36 8.26 7.62
C GLU A 38 2.14 8.76 6.85
N GLU A 39 1.43 7.88 6.15
CA GLU A 39 0.18 8.25 5.45
C GLU A 39 -0.88 8.78 6.43
N ALA A 40 -1.02 8.14 7.60
CA ALA A 40 -1.94 8.59 8.64
C ALA A 40 -1.50 9.92 9.28
N ASN A 41 -0.19 10.14 9.41
CA ASN A 41 0.36 11.40 9.87
C ASN A 41 0.13 12.52 8.85
N MET A 42 0.35 12.25 7.57
CA MET A 42 0.12 13.19 6.48
C MET A 42 -1.34 13.59 6.35
N GLN A 43 -2.26 12.63 6.50
CA GLN A 43 -3.69 12.93 6.51
C GLN A 43 -4.03 13.97 7.59
N ARG A 44 -3.49 13.80 8.80
CA ARG A 44 -3.71 14.71 9.92
C ARG A 44 -3.05 16.06 9.69
N LEU A 45 -1.78 16.08 9.30
CA LEU A 45 -1.01 17.31 9.10
C LEU A 45 -1.63 18.21 8.02
N LEU A 46 -2.04 17.60 6.91
CA LEU A 46 -2.55 18.32 5.74
C LEU A 46 -4.08 18.45 5.74
N HIS A 47 -4.77 18.02 6.80
CA HIS A 47 -6.23 18.05 6.92
C HIS A 47 -6.94 17.42 5.71
N LEU A 48 -6.39 16.29 5.21
CA LEU A 48 -6.92 15.64 4.02
C LEU A 48 -8.22 14.88 4.36
N PRO A 49 -9.26 14.99 3.52
CA PRO A 49 -10.52 14.27 3.74
C PRO A 49 -10.37 12.75 3.61
N VAL A 50 -9.31 12.29 2.93
CA VAL A 50 -9.00 10.88 2.71
C VAL A 50 -7.51 10.67 2.97
N ARG A 51 -7.17 9.53 3.58
CA ARG A 51 -5.79 9.12 3.78
C ARG A 51 -5.09 8.92 2.42
N PRO A 52 -3.89 9.49 2.19
CA PRO A 52 -3.12 9.20 0.98
C PRO A 52 -2.76 7.71 0.95
N SER A 53 -2.69 7.16 -0.26
CA SER A 53 -2.26 5.78 -0.50
C SER A 53 -1.12 5.78 -1.50
N LEU A 54 0.08 5.57 -0.96
CA LEU A 54 1.32 5.38 -1.68
C LEU A 54 1.53 3.89 -1.96
N THR A 55 2.40 3.59 -2.91
CA THR A 55 2.81 2.22 -3.26
C THR A 55 4.25 2.05 -2.82
N LEU A 56 4.59 0.93 -2.22
CA LEU A 56 5.97 0.61 -1.85
C LEU A 56 6.58 -0.26 -2.96
N ALA A 57 7.76 0.10 -3.44
CA ALA A 57 8.50 -0.71 -4.40
C ALA A 57 9.54 -1.54 -3.64
N ASP A 58 9.52 -2.85 -3.85
CA ASP A 58 10.64 -3.72 -3.48
C ASP A 58 11.48 -3.98 -4.72
N GLU A 59 12.67 -3.38 -4.77
CA GLU A 59 13.57 -3.48 -5.91
C GLU A 59 14.26 -4.85 -6.02
N GLU A 60 14.46 -5.56 -4.90
CA GLU A 60 15.07 -6.89 -4.91
C GLU A 60 14.13 -7.92 -5.55
N LEU A 61 12.84 -7.78 -5.25
CA LEU A 61 11.79 -8.65 -5.75
C LEU A 61 11.20 -8.17 -7.08
N GLY A 62 11.45 -6.91 -7.46
CA GLY A 62 10.84 -6.28 -8.63
C GLY A 62 9.32 -6.17 -8.52
N VAL A 63 8.77 -5.95 -7.33
CA VAL A 63 7.32 -5.89 -7.09
C VAL A 63 6.89 -4.55 -6.51
N LEU A 64 5.70 -4.12 -6.91
CA LEU A 64 4.97 -3.02 -6.29
C LEU A 64 3.97 -3.57 -5.26
N ILE A 65 3.95 -2.96 -4.09
CA ILE A 65 3.13 -3.34 -2.94
C ILE A 65 2.17 -2.19 -2.65
N ASP A 66 0.91 -2.39 -3.01
CA ASP A 66 -0.15 -1.43 -2.74
C ASP A 66 -0.65 -1.51 -1.28
N ALA A 67 -1.65 -0.69 -0.95
CA ALA A 67 -2.20 -0.65 0.39
C ALA A 67 -2.86 -1.97 0.83
N GLU A 68 -3.34 -2.80 -0.09
CA GLU A 68 -3.93 -4.11 0.24
C GLU A 68 -2.83 -5.13 0.54
N GLY A 69 -1.80 -5.19 -0.31
CA GLY A 69 -0.60 -5.99 -0.08
C GLY A 69 0.07 -5.63 1.24
N ARG A 70 0.17 -4.34 1.56
CA ARG A 70 0.69 -3.89 2.87
C ARG A 70 -0.14 -4.42 4.04
N ARG A 71 -1.47 -4.32 3.99
CA ARG A 71 -2.35 -4.84 5.06
C ARG A 71 -2.18 -6.34 5.25
N SER A 72 -2.01 -7.10 4.15
CA SER A 72 -1.73 -8.53 4.23
C SER A 72 -0.41 -8.82 4.95
N ILE A 73 0.65 -8.08 4.61
CA ILE A 73 1.99 -8.25 5.21
C ILE A 73 1.99 -7.84 6.69
N GLU A 74 1.24 -6.79 7.05
CA GLU A 74 1.09 -6.32 8.43
C GLU A 74 0.29 -7.31 9.30
N GLY A 75 -0.68 -8.03 8.72
CA GLY A 75 -1.62 -8.90 9.45
C GLY A 75 -1.18 -10.35 9.70
N ASP A 76 -0.20 -10.87 8.97
CA ASP A 76 0.16 -12.31 8.99
C ASP A 76 0.70 -12.85 10.34
N ASP A 77 1.11 -12.01 11.29
CA ASP A 77 1.59 -12.47 12.61
C ASP A 77 0.46 -12.65 13.65
N ALA A 78 -0.80 -12.34 13.31
CA ALA A 78 -1.92 -12.54 14.23
C ALA A 78 -2.34 -14.03 14.40
N GLY A 79 -1.69 -14.95 13.69
CA GLY A 79 -2.06 -16.38 13.64
C GLY A 79 -1.03 -17.36 14.20
N ASN A 80 0.04 -16.91 14.87
CA ASN A 80 1.08 -17.81 15.38
C ASN A 80 1.53 -17.49 16.83
N GLN A 81 0.58 -17.09 17.68
CA GLN A 81 0.75 -17.04 19.15
C GLN A 81 -0.20 -18.02 19.83
#